data_AF-A0A2A3YD67-F1
#
_entry.id   AF-A0A2A3YD67-F1
#
_cell.length_a   1.000
_cell.length_b   1.000
_cell.length_c   1.000
_cell.angle_alpha   90.00
_cell.angle_beta   90.00
_cell.angle_gamma   90.00
#
_symmetry.space_group_name_H-M   'P 1'
#
loop_
_entity.id
_entity.type
_entity.pdbx_description
1 polymer ?
#
loop_
_entity_poly.entity_id
_entity_poly.type
_entity_poly.pdbx_seq_one_letter_code
_entity_poly.pdbx_strand_id
1 'polypeptide(L)' 'MTKHNAPAINWSICDLAATQTLYVHAGFVNLAAIPGPENTPALVHLRRAKYQDILATQETAVGGTATASFSAGAVERS' A
#
# COMPACT_ATOMS: atom_id res chain seq x y z
N MET A 1 15.90 7.58 17.49
CA MET A 1 15.54 6.61 16.44
C MET A 1 14.46 7.21 15.57
N THR A 2 14.84 7.82 14.45
CA THR A 2 13.90 8.39 13.49
C THR A 2 13.28 7.23 12.72
N LYS A 3 11.97 7.02 12.86
CA LYS A 3 11.24 5.99 12.12
C LYS A 3 11.17 6.45 10.65
N HIS A 4 12.12 6.01 9.83
CA HIS A 4 12.06 6.26 8.40
C HIS A 4 10.86 5.50 7.84
N ASN A 5 9.85 6.24 7.37
CA ASN A 5 8.72 5.65 6.69
C ASN A 5 9.24 5.04 5.38
N ALA A 6 9.03 3.74 5.17
CA ALA A 6 9.33 3.12 3.89
C ALA A 6 8.44 3.77 2.82
N PRO A 7 8.98 4.10 1.63
CA PRO A 7 8.17 4.70 0.58
C PRO A 7 7.13 3.67 0.14
N ALA A 8 5.88 4.11 0.11
CA ALA A 8 4.73 3.29 -0.26
C ALA A 8 3.82 4.12 -1.16
N ILE A 9 3.10 3.43 -2.03
CA ILE A 9 2.00 3.99 -2.80
C ILE A 9 0.72 3.74 -2.02
N ASN A 10 -0.09 4.78 -1.80
CA ASN A 10 -1.38 4.67 -1.12
C ASN A 10 -2.51 4.79 -2.15
N TRP A 11 -3.38 3.78 -2.19
CA TRP A 11 -4.50 3.72 -3.13
C TRP A 11 -5.83 3.45 -2.44
N SER A 12 -6.85 4.19 -2.88
CA SER A 12 -8.26 3.90 -2.60
C SER A 12 -8.78 2.95 -3.67
N ILE A 13 -9.33 1.81 -3.23
CA ILE A 13 -9.71 0.68 -4.08
C ILE A 13 -11.16 0.27 -3.76
N CYS A 14 -11.95 -0.02 -4.80
CA CYS A 14 -13.33 -0.48 -4.63
C CYS A 14 -13.48 -1.98 -4.38
N ASP A 15 -12.49 -2.78 -4.74
CA ASP A 15 -12.45 -4.22 -4.45
C ASP A 15 -11.05 -4.63 -3.97
N LEU A 16 -10.86 -4.61 -2.66
CA LEU A 16 -9.61 -5.03 -2.03
C LEU A 16 -9.31 -6.51 -2.20
N ALA A 17 -10.32 -7.38 -2.27
CA ALA A 17 -10.11 -8.82 -2.41
C ALA A 17 -9.56 -9.17 -3.81
N ALA A 18 -10.14 -8.56 -4.85
CA ALA A 18 -9.64 -8.69 -6.22
C ALA A 18 -8.23 -8.09 -6.36
N THR A 19 -8.00 -6.91 -5.78
CA THR A 19 -6.70 -6.23 -5.82
C THR A 19 -5.62 -7.03 -5.12
N GLN A 20 -5.90 -7.57 -3.93
CA GLN A 20 -4.97 -8.45 -3.22
C GLN A 20 -4.64 -9.67 -4.05
N THR A 21 -5.64 -10.33 -4.64
CA THR A 21 -5.44 -11.52 -5.48
C THR A 21 -4.54 -11.21 -6.67
N LEU A 22 -4.82 -10.11 -7.38
CA LEU A 22 -4.02 -9.65 -8.52
C LEU A 22 -2.55 -9.43 -8.14
N TYR A 23 -2.30 -8.70 -7.06
CA TYR A 23 -0.93 -8.38 -6.65
C TYR A 23 -0.17 -9.57 -6.07
N VAL A 24 -0.86 -10.49 -5.38
CA VAL A 24 -0.27 -11.76 -4.95
C VAL A 24 0.17 -12.59 -6.15
N HIS A 25 -0.65 -12.68 -7.20
CA HIS A 25 -0.26 -13.32 -8.45
C HIS A 25 0.90 -12.60 -9.17
N ALA A 26 1.03 -11.28 -9.00
CA ALA A 26 2.17 -10.50 -9.50
C ALA A 26 3.44 -10.64 -8.64
N GLY A 27 3.41 -11.47 -7.59
CA GLY A 27 4.55 -11.76 -6.71
C GLY A 27 4.70 -10.81 -5.52
N PHE A 28 3.66 -10.07 -5.15
CA PHE A 28 3.61 -9.37 -3.87
C PHE A 28 3.21 -10.34 -2.76
N VAL A 29 3.71 -10.11 -1.55
CA VAL A 29 3.27 -10.78 -0.33
C VAL A 29 2.37 -9.85 0.48
N ASN A 30 1.33 -10.41 1.10
CA ASN A 30 0.51 -9.69 2.07
C ASN A 30 1.24 -9.66 3.42
N LEU A 31 1.64 -8.47 3.85
CA LEU A 31 2.33 -8.26 5.13
C LEU A 31 1.35 -8.09 6.29
N ALA A 32 0.20 -7.46 6.03
CA ALA A 32 -0.83 -7.20 7.01
C ALA A 32 -2.17 -6.91 6.32
N ALA A 33 -3.25 -7.40 6.91
CA ALA A 33 -4.61 -7.05 6.53
C ALA A 33 -5.37 -6.58 7.77
N ILE A 34 -6.11 -5.48 7.63
CA ILE A 34 -7.04 -5.00 8.65
C ILE A 34 -8.44 -5.45 8.23
N PRO A 35 -9.15 -6.25 9.05
CA PRO A 35 -10.51 -6.64 8.74
C PRO A 35 -11.43 -5.41 8.85
N GLY A 36 -12.35 -5.31 7.90
CA GLY A 36 -13.46 -4.36 7.90
C GLY A 36 -14.79 -5.05 8.22
N PRO A 37 -15.92 -4.33 8.02
CA PRO A 37 -17.25 -4.88 8.24
C PRO A 37 -17.51 -6.10 7.34
N GLU A 38 -18.31 -7.05 7.81
CA GLU A 38 -18.65 -8.28 7.09
C GLU A 38 -17.43 -9.12 6.67
N ASN A 39 -16.34 -9.10 7.45
CA ASN A 39 -15.05 -9.76 7.13
C ASN A 39 -14.41 -9.32 5.82
N THR A 40 -14.86 -8.22 5.23
CA THR A 40 -14.23 -7.65 4.03
C THR A 40 -13.00 -6.85 4.46
N PRO A 41 -11.81 -7.01 3.85
CA PRO A 41 -10.64 -6.23 4.26
C PRO A 41 -10.95 -4.73 4.12
N ALA A 42 -10.58 -3.94 5.13
CA ALA A 42 -10.62 -2.47 5.08
C ALA A 42 -9.29 -1.89 4.59
N LEU A 43 -8.19 -2.61 4.83
CA LEU A 43 -6.86 -2.23 4.39
C LEU A 43 -6.01 -3.49 4.15
N VAL A 44 -5.20 -3.47 3.09
CA VAL A 44 -4.16 -4.47 2.85
C VAL A 44 -2.81 -3.80 2.58
N HIS A 45 -1.76 -4.34 3.18
CA HIS A 45 -0.38 -3.91 2.94
C HIS A 45 0.35 -4.99 2.16
N LEU A 46 0.73 -4.67 0.93
CA LEU A 46 1.42 -5.54 -0.01
C LEU A 46 2.86 -5.10 -0.20
N ARG A 47 3.79 -6.05 -0.30
CA ARG A 47 5.21 -5.79 -0.61
C ARG A 47 5.75 -6.79 -1.61
N ARG A 48 6.58 -6.34 -2.55
CA ARG A 48 7.34 -7.24 -3.45
C ARG A 48 8.84 -7.26 -3.17
N ALA A 49 9.44 -6.08 -3.04
CA ALA A 49 10.86 -5.89 -2.75
C ALA A 49 11.03 -4.81 -1.68
N LYS A 50 12.26 -4.64 -1.18
CA LYS A 50 12.58 -3.56 -0.23
C LYS A 50 12.20 -2.21 -0.85
N TYR A 51 11.35 -1.45 -0.14
CA TYR A 51 10.83 -0.14 -0.59
C TYR A 51 9.83 -0.18 -1.76
N GLN A 52 9.31 -1.36 -2.09
CA GLN A 52 8.23 -1.53 -3.06
C GLN A 52 6.96 -1.99 -2.33
N ASP A 53 6.33 -1.05 -1.67
CA ASP A 53 5.16 -1.23 -0.82
C ASP A 53 3.91 -0.59 -1.44
N ILE A 54 2.78 -1.27 -1.32
CA ILE A 54 1.45 -0.76 -1.66
C ILE A 54 0.59 -0.84 -0.40
N LEU A 55 -0.01 0.28 -0.01
CA LEU A 55 -1.06 0.35 1.00
C LEU A 55 -2.37 0.60 0.27
N ALA A 56 -3.28 -0.37 0.31
CA ALA A 56 -4.58 -0.24 -0.36
C ALA A 56 -5.69 -0.21 0.68
N THR A 57 -6.59 0.76 0.57
CA THR A 57 -7.75 0.96 1.45
C THR A 57 -9.05 0.76 0.70
N GLN A 58 -10.01 0.09 1.34
CA GLN A 58 -11.34 -0.15 0.78
C GLN A 58 -12.13 1.16 0.87
N GLU A 59 -12.48 1.74 -0.27
CA GLU A 59 -13.33 2.92 -0.36
C GLU A 59 -14.25 2.82 -1.59
N THR A 60 -15.37 3.56 -1.57
CA THR A 60 -16.22 3.70 -2.76
C THR A 60 -15.39 4.32 -3.88
N ALA A 61 -15.26 3.65 -5.04
CA ALA A 61 -14.50 4.17 -6.16
C ALA A 61 -15.05 5.53 -6.63
N VAL A 62 -14.38 6.59 -6.22
CA VAL A 62 -14.42 7.89 -6.88
C VAL A 62 -13.26 7.88 -7.86
N GLY A 63 -13.49 8.15 -9.15
CA GLY A 63 -12.38 8.34 -10.09
C GLY A 63 -11.43 9.39 -9.50
N GLY A 64 -10.20 9.01 -9.13
CA GLY A 64 -9.51 9.77 -8.09
C GLY A 64 -8.04 9.45 -7.87
N THR A 65 -7.40 10.43 -7.24
CA THR A 65 -5.98 10.73 -7.08
C THR A 65 -5.17 9.65 -6.36
N ALA A 66 -3.99 9.31 -6.88
CA ALA A 66 -3.00 8.48 -6.19
C ALA A 66 -1.96 9.34 -5.46
N THR A 67 -1.62 8.97 -4.22
CA THR A 67 -0.53 9.63 -3.48
C THR A 67 0.68 8.70 -3.39
N ALA A 68 1.84 9.17 -3.83
CA ALA A 68 3.12 8.49 -3.70
C ALA A 68 4.00 9.19 -2.66
N SER A 69 4.66 8.42 -1.80
CA SER A 69 5.63 8.94 -0.83
C SER A 69 7.05 8.48 -1.17
N PHE A 70 8.03 9.37 -1.02
CA PHE A 70 9.45 9.09 -1.23
C PHE A 70 10.23 9.35 0.05
N SER A 71 11.22 8.51 0.36
CA SER A 71 12.15 8.79 1.45
C SER A 71 13.06 9.95 1.06
N ALA A 72 13.11 11.00 1.86
CA ALA A 72 14.11 12.05 1.70
C ALA A 72 15.50 11.47 2.04
N GLY A 73 16.38 11.36 1.04
CA GLY A 73 17.79 11.04 1.26
C GLY A 73 18.48 12.17 2.02
N ALA A 74 19.52 11.86 2.81
CA ALA A 74 20.37 12.90 3.39
C ALA A 74 20.99 13.72 2.25
N VAL A 75 20.78 15.03 2.25
CA VAL A 75 21.48 15.92 1.31
C VAL A 75 22.92 16.02 1.78
N GLU A 76 23.83 15.30 1.15
CA GLU A 76 25.26 15.56 1.32
C GLU A 76 25.54 16.89 0.61
N ARG A 77 25.67 17.97 1.39
CA ARG A 77 26.19 19.23 0.88
C ARG A 77 27.72 19.12 0.90
N SER A 78 28.32 19.08 -0.29
CA SER A 78 29.75 19.21 -0.53
C SER A 78 30.32 20.50 0.05
#